data_AF-A0A9X2LLX4-F1
#
_entry.id   AF-A0A9X2LLX4-F1
#
_cell.length_a   1.000
_cell.length_b   1.000
_cell.length_c   1.000
_cell.angle_alpha   90.00
_cell.angle_beta   90.00
_cell.angle_gamma   90.00
#
_symmetry.space_group_name_H-M   'P 1'
#
loop_
_entity.id
_entity.type
_entity.pdbx_description
1 polymer ?
#
loop_
_entity_poly.entity_id
_entity_poly.type
_entity_poly.pdbx_seq_one_letter_code
_entity_poly.pdbx_strand_id
1 'polypeptide(L)'
;MTTDGIEGFLVETRNYGATAAFWKSLGFESVLETDHGSGHWSHPAGGPYVFIVEQHERELATHPVLKVADAEAFAPARAPEFAQQFTPTHWGVEQALVRDPDGRIVALESPLRDGSDSNRSNGTNDGNDGNDGNDGTEGHHHG
;
A
#
# COMPACT_ATOMS: atom_id res chain seq x y z
N MET A 1 -5.28 16.09 -8.31
CA MET A 1 -5.40 16.52 -6.90
C MET A 1 -4.39 15.71 -6.10
N THR A 2 -3.82 16.27 -5.03
CA THR A 2 -2.72 15.64 -4.29
C THR A 2 -3.21 14.62 -3.26
N THR A 3 -4.36 14.90 -2.63
CA THR A 3 -5.07 13.99 -1.72
C THR A 3 -6.58 14.15 -1.96
N ASP A 4 -7.36 13.15 -1.53
CA ASP A 4 -8.82 13.13 -1.66
C ASP A 4 -9.55 13.56 -0.37
N GLY A 5 -8.81 14.05 0.62
CA GLY A 5 -9.33 14.49 1.92
C GLY A 5 -8.96 13.56 3.07
N ILE A 6 -9.61 13.76 4.23
CA ILE A 6 -9.42 12.92 5.42
C ILE A 6 -10.22 11.63 5.24
N GLU A 7 -9.51 10.51 5.21
CA GLU A 7 -10.09 9.17 5.10
C GLU A 7 -10.42 8.59 6.48
N GLY A 8 -9.61 8.91 7.49
CA GLY A 8 -9.71 8.29 8.79
C GLY A 8 -8.78 8.88 9.83
N PHE A 9 -8.74 8.22 10.98
CA PHE A 9 -7.79 8.48 12.05
C PHE A 9 -7.08 7.18 12.45
N LEU A 10 -5.76 7.23 12.57
CA LEU A 10 -4.99 6.22 13.28
C LEU A 10 -4.94 6.62 14.76
N VAL A 11 -5.51 5.79 15.62
CA VAL A 11 -5.62 6.03 17.07
C VAL A 11 -4.78 5.00 17.80
N GLU A 12 -3.76 5.46 18.50
CA GLU A 12 -2.91 4.57 19.28
C GLU A 12 -3.45 4.39 20.70
N THR A 13 -3.25 3.19 21.24
CA THR A 13 -3.70 2.85 22.59
C THR A 13 -2.71 1.95 23.31
N ARG A 14 -2.84 1.87 24.65
CA ARG A 14 -2.20 0.83 25.47
C ARG A 14 -3.07 -0.41 25.65
N ASN A 15 -4.34 -0.35 25.29
CA ASN A 15 -5.27 -1.44 25.50
C ASN A 15 -6.33 -1.42 24.40
N TYR A 16 -6.12 -2.25 23.39
CA TYR A 16 -6.98 -2.41 22.24
C TYR A 16 -8.40 -2.77 22.67
N GLY A 17 -8.56 -3.78 23.54
CA GLY A 17 -9.89 -4.25 23.96
C GLY A 17 -10.73 -3.15 24.61
N ALA A 18 -10.13 -2.32 25.47
CA ALA A 18 -10.81 -1.20 26.11
C ALA A 18 -11.15 -0.09 25.10
N THR A 19 -10.24 0.25 24.19
CA THR A 19 -10.48 1.27 23.16
C THR A 19 -11.50 0.82 22.12
N ALA A 20 -11.46 -0.44 21.70
CA ALA A 20 -12.45 -1.08 20.83
C ALA A 20 -13.85 -1.03 21.47
N ALA A 21 -13.97 -1.39 22.75
CA ALA A 21 -15.23 -1.31 23.48
C ALA A 21 -15.77 0.13 23.56
N PHE A 22 -14.89 1.11 23.75
CA PHE A 22 -15.25 2.53 23.72
C PHE A 22 -15.81 2.95 22.35
N TRP A 23 -15.10 2.69 21.24
CA TRP A 23 -15.58 3.06 19.90
C TRP A 23 -16.87 2.35 19.52
N LYS A 24 -16.99 1.07 19.88
CA LYS A 24 -18.24 0.31 19.73
C LYS A 24 -19.41 0.97 20.47
N SER A 25 -19.18 1.48 21.68
CA SER A 25 -20.21 2.17 22.46
C SER A 25 -20.68 3.49 21.80
N LEU A 26 -19.86 4.07 20.92
CA LEU A 26 -20.18 5.26 20.13
C LEU A 26 -20.87 4.94 18.79
N GLY A 27 -21.14 3.66 18.50
CA GLY A 27 -21.82 3.22 17.28
C GLY A 27 -20.90 2.82 16.14
N PHE A 28 -19.58 2.75 16.36
CA PHE A 28 -18.67 2.18 15.37
C PHE A 28 -18.76 0.66 15.35
N GLU A 29 -18.61 0.10 14.16
CA GLU A 29 -18.59 -1.34 13.90
C GLU A 29 -17.20 -1.76 13.42
N SER A 30 -16.76 -2.92 13.89
CA SER A 30 -15.51 -3.53 13.46
C SER A 30 -15.65 -4.03 12.03
N VAL A 31 -14.77 -3.57 11.16
CA VAL A 31 -14.64 -4.02 9.76
C VAL A 31 -13.58 -5.11 9.65
N LEU A 32 -12.50 -4.95 10.41
CA LEU A 32 -11.38 -5.88 10.49
C LEU A 32 -10.77 -5.78 11.88
N GLU A 33 -10.46 -6.92 12.49
CA GLU A 33 -9.57 -6.98 13.66
C GLU A 33 -8.40 -7.88 13.32
N THR A 34 -7.21 -7.45 13.71
CA THR A 34 -5.99 -8.27 13.61
C THR A 34 -5.79 -9.03 14.91
N ASP A 35 -5.02 -10.11 14.86
CA ASP A 35 -4.61 -10.87 16.04
C ASP A 35 -3.46 -10.21 16.83
N HIS A 36 -3.14 -8.95 16.53
CA HIS A 36 -2.01 -8.22 17.10
C HIS A 36 -2.41 -6.89 17.77
N GLY A 37 -3.68 -6.76 18.19
CA GLY A 37 -4.14 -5.58 18.92
C GLY A 37 -4.33 -4.35 18.03
N SER A 38 -4.70 -4.55 16.76
CA SER A 38 -5.11 -3.48 15.86
C SER A 38 -6.41 -3.81 15.14
N GLY A 39 -7.10 -2.80 14.63
CA GLY A 39 -8.36 -3.02 13.92
C GLY A 39 -8.92 -1.78 13.24
N HIS A 40 -9.69 -2.01 12.19
CA HIS A 40 -10.40 -1.00 11.41
C HIS A 40 -11.86 -0.92 11.85
N TRP A 41 -12.32 0.29 12.16
CA TRP A 41 -13.66 0.58 12.64
C TRP A 41 -14.33 1.63 11.77
N SER A 42 -15.59 1.41 11.40
CA SER A 42 -16.38 2.35 10.60
C SER A 42 -17.73 2.63 11.25
N HIS A 43 -18.28 3.82 11.03
CA HIS A 43 -19.62 4.14 11.49
C HIS A 43 -20.63 3.85 10.37
N PRO A 44 -21.76 3.17 10.62
CA PRO A 44 -22.75 2.83 9.58
C PRO A 44 -23.35 4.04 8.85
N ALA A 45 -23.36 5.21 9.48
CA ALA A 45 -23.77 6.47 8.83
C ALA A 45 -22.72 7.07 7.88
N GLY A 46 -21.58 6.39 7.67
CA GLY A 46 -20.44 6.87 6.91
C GLY A 46 -19.54 7.83 7.69
N GLY A 47 -18.58 8.43 6.98
CA GLY A 47 -17.57 9.33 7.54
C GLY A 47 -16.19 8.66 7.68
N PRO A 48 -15.23 9.35 8.31
CA PRO A 48 -13.87 8.83 8.46
C PRO A 48 -13.84 7.56 9.31
N TYR A 49 -12.97 6.62 8.95
CA TYR A 49 -12.74 5.42 9.76
C TYR A 49 -11.91 5.73 11.01
N VAL A 50 -11.88 4.78 11.96
CA VAL A 50 -10.89 4.74 13.04
C VAL A 50 -10.08 3.45 12.94
N PHE A 51 -8.77 3.56 12.78
CA PHE A 51 -7.85 2.44 12.84
C PHE A 51 -7.12 2.46 14.18
N ILE A 52 -7.41 1.49 15.05
CA ILE A 52 -6.84 1.41 16.39
C ILE A 52 -5.56 0.60 16.31
N VAL A 53 -4.48 1.08 16.94
CA VAL A 53 -3.20 0.35 17.04
C VAL A 53 -2.74 0.32 18.49
N GLU A 54 -2.59 -0.86 19.06
CA GLU A 54 -1.95 -1.00 20.37
C GLU A 54 -0.44 -0.85 20.25
N GLN A 55 0.17 0.00 21.07
CA GLN A 55 1.63 0.11 21.17
C GLN A 55 2.05 0.48 22.60
N HIS A 56 3.24 0.04 23.03
CA HIS A 56 3.70 0.11 24.43
C HIS A 56 5.01 0.88 24.66
N GLU A 57 5.72 1.27 23.62
CA GLU A 57 7.11 1.73 23.70
C GLU A 57 7.26 3.26 23.80
N ARG A 58 6.41 4.02 23.12
CA ARG A 58 6.51 5.49 23.03
C ARG A 58 5.24 6.19 23.48
N GLU A 59 5.18 7.52 23.48
CA GLU A 59 3.94 8.26 23.77
C GLU A 59 2.84 7.92 22.74
N LEU A 60 1.58 7.88 23.20
CA LEU A 60 0.44 7.63 22.33
C LEU A 60 0.10 8.86 21.51
N ALA A 61 -0.29 8.63 20.26
CA ALA A 61 -0.71 9.68 19.37
C ALA A 61 -2.00 9.33 18.62
N THR A 62 -2.60 10.35 18.04
CA THR A 62 -3.67 10.21 17.04
C THR A 62 -3.25 10.96 15.80
N HIS A 63 -3.35 10.30 14.65
CA HIS A 63 -2.92 10.84 13.37
C HIS A 63 -4.12 10.94 12.43
N PRO A 64 -4.39 12.09 11.81
CA PRO A 64 -5.29 12.11 10.67
C PRO A 64 -4.67 11.29 9.53
N VAL A 65 -5.52 10.57 8.81
CA VAL A 65 -5.14 9.82 7.62
C VAL A 65 -5.73 10.52 6.40
N LEU A 66 -4.87 10.86 5.44
CA LEU A 66 -5.28 11.42 4.15
C LEU A 66 -5.25 10.35 3.07
N LYS A 67 -6.29 10.32 2.25
CA LYS A 67 -6.32 9.45 1.08
C LYS A 67 -5.46 10.00 -0.05
N VAL A 68 -4.62 9.14 -0.60
CA VAL A 68 -3.81 9.36 -1.79
C VAL A 68 -4.25 8.35 -2.84
N ALA A 69 -4.48 8.81 -4.07
CA ALA A 69 -4.97 7.92 -5.13
C ALA A 69 -3.90 6.91 -5.61
N ASP A 70 -2.63 7.35 -5.63
CA ASP A 70 -1.49 6.57 -6.09
C ASP A 70 -0.22 7.08 -5.39
N ALA A 71 0.48 6.18 -4.69
CA ALA A 71 1.72 6.48 -3.96
C ALA A 71 2.86 6.94 -4.87
N GLU A 72 2.99 6.43 -6.10
CA GLU A 72 4.06 6.79 -7.03
C GLU A 72 3.80 8.13 -7.72
N ALA A 73 2.52 8.43 -7.98
CA ALA A 73 2.12 9.71 -8.55
C ALA A 73 1.97 10.82 -7.49
N PHE A 74 2.25 10.54 -6.21
CA PHE A 74 2.12 11.49 -5.13
C PHE A 74 3.16 12.62 -5.24
N ALA A 75 2.75 13.72 -5.89
CA ALA A 75 3.56 14.91 -6.11
C ALA A 75 2.84 16.15 -5.56
N PRO A 76 2.88 16.40 -4.23
CA PRO A 76 2.34 17.63 -3.64
C PRO A 76 3.10 18.87 -4.12
N ALA A 77 2.42 20.02 -4.15
CA ALA A 77 3.04 21.30 -4.54
C ALA A 77 4.19 21.73 -3.61
N ARG A 78 4.16 21.29 -2.35
CA ARG A 78 5.27 21.41 -1.38
C ARG A 78 5.72 20.00 -0.99
N ALA A 79 7.01 19.71 -1.15
CA ALA A 79 7.57 18.45 -0.69
C ALA A 79 7.37 18.29 0.83
N PRO A 80 6.76 17.20 1.29
CA PRO A 80 6.58 16.94 2.71
C PRO A 80 7.85 16.37 3.31
N GLU A 81 8.00 16.55 4.62
CA GLU A 81 9.02 15.83 5.38
C GLU A 81 8.49 14.43 5.69
N PHE A 82 9.07 13.41 5.06
CA PHE A 82 8.70 12.02 5.35
C PHE A 82 9.40 11.52 6.61
N ALA A 83 8.60 11.12 7.60
CA ALA A 83 9.06 10.30 8.72
C ALA A 83 9.17 8.82 8.31
N GLN A 84 8.33 8.39 7.36
CA GLN A 84 8.35 7.06 6.74
C GLN A 84 7.83 7.17 5.31
N GLN A 85 8.53 6.57 4.34
CA GLN A 85 8.11 6.49 2.95
C GLN A 85 6.92 5.52 2.77
N PHE A 86 6.23 5.58 1.62
CA PHE A 86 5.16 4.63 1.32
C PHE A 86 5.67 3.19 1.41
N THR A 87 4.99 2.39 2.22
CA THR A 87 5.30 0.98 2.46
C THR A 87 4.01 0.18 2.61
N PRO A 88 3.92 -1.04 2.04
CA PRO A 88 2.77 -1.91 2.22
C PRO A 88 2.51 -2.21 3.69
N THR A 89 1.25 -2.19 4.08
CA THR A 89 0.78 -2.53 5.41
C THR A 89 0.06 -3.88 5.39
N HIS A 90 -0.02 -4.54 6.54
CA HIS A 90 -0.74 -5.82 6.66
C HIS A 90 -2.27 -5.65 6.57
N TRP A 91 -2.79 -4.42 6.57
CA TRP A 91 -4.22 -4.13 6.43
C TRP A 91 -4.62 -3.67 5.03
N GLY A 92 -3.76 -3.87 4.03
CA GLY A 92 -4.17 -3.79 2.62
C GLY A 92 -4.00 -2.43 1.94
N VAL A 93 -3.14 -1.55 2.45
CA VAL A 93 -2.80 -0.25 1.83
C VAL A 93 -1.28 -0.05 1.80
N GLU A 94 -0.80 0.89 0.98
CA GLU A 94 0.53 1.48 1.16
C GLU A 94 0.39 2.73 2.04
N GLN A 95 1.16 2.78 3.13
CA GLN A 95 1.15 3.89 4.07
C GLN A 95 2.49 4.63 4.09
N ALA A 96 2.43 5.96 4.08
CA ALA A 96 3.54 6.85 4.43
C ALA A 96 3.18 7.69 5.66
N LEU A 97 4.20 8.15 6.39
CA LEU A 97 4.06 9.10 7.49
C LEU A 97 4.83 10.37 7.15
N VAL A 98 4.16 11.52 7.23
CA VAL A 98 4.76 12.84 6.99
C VAL A 98 4.59 13.75 8.20
N ARG A 99 5.45 14.77 8.30
CA ARG A 99 5.38 15.80 9.34
C ARG A 99 4.77 17.09 8.81
N ASP A 100 3.83 17.65 9.57
CA ASP A 100 3.37 19.02 9.41
C ASP A 100 4.44 20.02 9.92
N PRO A 101 4.27 21.35 9.71
CA PRO A 101 5.22 22.34 10.17
C PRO A 101 5.51 22.36 11.68
N ASP A 102 4.61 21.81 12.50
CA ASP A 102 4.76 21.70 13.95
C ASP A 102 5.28 20.31 14.38
N GLY A 103 5.65 19.46 13.43
CA GLY A 103 6.20 18.12 13.67
C GLY A 103 5.15 17.03 13.93
N ARG A 104 3.85 17.35 13.82
CA ARG A 104 2.77 16.36 13.99
C ARG A 104 2.78 15.38 12.83
N ILE A 105 2.55 14.10 13.14
CA ILE A 105 2.44 13.06 12.12
C ILE A 105 1.06 13.12 11.46
N VAL A 106 1.08 13.11 10.12
CA VAL A 106 -0.07 12.88 9.25
C VAL A 106 0.22 11.61 8.46
N ALA A 107 -0.71 10.67 8.47
CA ALA A 107 -0.61 9.45 7.68
C ALA A 107 -1.18 9.68 6.28
N LEU A 108 -0.54 9.08 5.27
CA LEU A 108 -1.02 9.04 3.90
C LEU A 108 -1.28 7.58 3.54
N GLU A 109 -2.45 7.28 2.98
CA GLU A 109 -2.79 5.93 2.53
C GLU A 109 -3.17 5.91 1.07
N SER A 110 -2.56 4.97 0.34
CA SER A 110 -2.85 4.64 -1.05
C SER A 110 -3.29 3.17 -1.14
N PRO A 111 -4.16 2.80 -2.09
CA PRO A 111 -4.41 1.38 -2.39
C PRO A 111 -3.09 0.63 -2.63
N LEU A 112 -3.02 -0.64 -2.22
CA LEU A 112 -1.93 -1.52 -2.65
C LEU A 112 -1.94 -1.61 -4.17
N ARG A 113 -0.75 -1.63 -4.77
CA ARG A 113 -0.61 -1.98 -6.17
C ARG A 113 -1.03 -3.43 -6.37
N ASP A 114 -1.87 -3.69 -7.36
CA ASP A 114 -1.99 -5.04 -7.88
C ASP A 114 -0.60 -5.45 -8.40
N GLY A 115 -0.11 -6.62 -7.98
CA GLY A 115 1.23 -7.13 -8.32
C GLY A 115 1.43 -7.49 -9.79
N SER A 116 0.77 -6.82 -10.74
CA SER A 116 0.70 -7.20 -12.15
C SER A 116 1.78 -6.62 -13.06
N ASP A 117 2.91 -6.15 -12.52
CA ASP A 117 4.04 -5.67 -13.34
C ASP A 117 5.34 -6.49 -13.18
N SER A 118 5.35 -7.55 -12.38
CA SER A 118 6.52 -8.46 -12.27
C SER A 118 6.52 -9.64 -13.24
N ASN A 119 5.58 -9.72 -14.20
CA ASN A 119 5.50 -10.85 -15.15
C ASN A 119 5.23 -10.47 -16.62
N ARG A 120 5.62 -9.28 -17.09
CA ARG A 120 5.59 -8.92 -18.54
C ARG A 120 6.94 -8.63 -19.18
N SER A 121 8.03 -9.05 -18.55
CA SER A 121 9.34 -9.02 -19.20
C SER A 121 10.21 -10.19 -18.75
N ASN A 122 9.94 -11.39 -19.26
CA ASN A 122 11.01 -12.37 -19.44
C ASN A 122 10.76 -13.28 -20.65
N GLY A 123 11.40 -12.92 -21.78
CA GLY A 123 11.92 -13.88 -22.75
C GLY A 123 11.00 -14.38 -23.87
N THR A 124 10.66 -13.54 -24.85
CA THR A 124 10.63 -14.03 -26.25
C THR A 124 11.93 -13.62 -26.93
N ASN A 125 12.97 -14.43 -26.71
CA ASN A 125 14.01 -14.63 -27.69
C ASN A 125 14.68 -15.98 -27.38
N ASP A 126 14.44 -16.97 -28.24
CA ASP A 126 15.41 -17.97 -28.68
C ASP A 126 14.74 -18.92 -29.68
N GLY A 127 15.26 -18.95 -30.90
CA GLY A 127 14.83 -19.87 -31.95
C GLY A 127 14.86 -19.33 -33.39
N ASN A 128 15.79 -18.46 -33.74
CA ASN A 128 16.21 -18.31 -35.14
C ASN A 128 17.71 -18.60 -35.24
N ASP A 129 18.04 -19.89 -35.17
CA ASP A 129 19.33 -20.41 -35.59
C ASP A 129 19.13 -21.23 -36.86
N GLY A 130 19.99 -20.94 -37.83
CA GLY A 130 19.79 -21.18 -39.24
C GLY A 130 19.74 -22.64 -39.67
N ASN A 131 18.95 -22.88 -40.70
CA ASN A 131 19.09 -24.04 -41.57
C ASN A 131 19.34 -23.53 -42.99
N ASP A 132 20.56 -23.04 -43.23
CA ASP A 132 21.10 -22.80 -44.56
C ASP A 132 21.98 -23.98 -44.96
N GLY A 133 21.54 -24.69 -45.99
CA GLY A 133 22.39 -25.21 -47.06
C GLY A 133 23.48 -26.23 -46.69
N ASN A 134 23.10 -27.50 -46.60
CA ASN A 134 24.03 -28.59 -46.91
C ASN A 134 24.13 -28.72 -48.44
N ASP A 135 25.09 -28.02 -49.06
CA ASP A 135 25.55 -28.28 -50.42
C ASP A 135 27.01 -28.76 -50.37
N GLY A 136 27.25 -29.91 -50.99
CA GLY A 136 28.55 -30.55 -51.06
C GLY A 136 28.43 -32.03 -51.33
N THR A 137 28.29 -32.43 -52.60
CA THR A 137 29.30 -33.21 -53.34
C THR A 137 28.78 -33.72 -54.70
N GLU A 138 29.48 -33.27 -55.72
CA GLU A 138 29.76 -33.81 -57.05
C GLU A 138 29.26 -35.22 -57.45
N GLY A 139 28.71 -35.29 -58.68
CA GLY A 139 29.34 -36.08 -59.74
C GLY A 139 28.59 -37.32 -60.28
N HIS A 140 28.46 -37.34 -61.63
CA HIS A 140 28.19 -38.48 -62.53
C HIS A 140 26.74 -38.95 -62.69
N HIS A 141 26.27 -39.50 -63.81
CA HIS A 141 26.54 -39.46 -65.26
C HIS A 141 25.49 -40.44 -65.83
N HIS A 142 25.03 -40.23 -67.07
CA HIS A 142 24.35 -41.20 -67.96
C HIS A 142 22.89 -41.59 -67.68
N GLY A 143 22.08 -41.44 -68.74
CA GLY A 143 21.12 -42.46 -69.18
C GLY A 143 19.73 -41.94 -69.45
#